data_AF-A0A316VJ41-F1
#
_entry.id   AF-A0A316VJ41-F1
#
_cell.length_a   1.000
_cell.length_b   1.000
_cell.length_c   1.000
_cell.angle_alpha   90.00
_cell.angle_beta   90.00
_cell.angle_gamma   90.00
#
_symmetry.space_group_name_H-M   'P 1'
#
loop_
_entity.id
_entity.type
_entity.pdbx_description
1 polymer ?
#
loop_
_entity_poly.entity_id
_entity_poly.type
_entity_poly.pdbx_seq_one_letter_code
_entity_poly.pdbx_strand_id
1 'polypeptide(L)'
;MAAEASSSSVRSLYRTFNRELIKGILKPRPVAVRRQDALPTYVRRMLRDESAEAKASSLQRLNNITLLIRNTRVHGELLARYNPVYGKSEQERIRATANRVGLEVPDLYEDAEKQVEEGIDEKYRS
;
A
#
# COMPACT_ATOMS: atom_id res chain seq x y z
N MET A 1 -3.55 -6.61 -40.28
CA MET A 1 -3.04 -5.48 -39.46
C MET A 1 -3.89 -5.15 -38.22
N ALA A 2 -5.24 -5.13 -38.26
CA ALA A 2 -6.07 -4.73 -37.11
C ALA A 2 -6.00 -5.66 -35.87
N ALA A 3 -5.88 -6.98 -36.05
CA ALA A 3 -5.80 -7.95 -34.94
C ALA A 3 -4.51 -7.79 -34.09
N GLU A 4 -3.43 -7.34 -34.73
CA GLU A 4 -2.12 -7.20 -34.09
C GLU A 4 -2.09 -5.99 -33.13
N ALA A 5 -2.75 -4.90 -33.52
CA ALA A 5 -2.96 -3.70 -32.69
C ALA A 5 -3.78 -3.99 -31.42
N SER A 6 -4.77 -4.88 -31.50
CA SER A 6 -5.52 -5.36 -30.33
C SER A 6 -4.60 -6.15 -29.39
N SER A 7 -3.79 -7.06 -29.94
CA SER A 7 -2.85 -7.87 -29.16
C SER A 7 -1.75 -7.04 -28.46
N SER A 8 -1.24 -5.99 -29.12
CA SER A 8 -0.24 -5.08 -28.54
C SER A 8 -0.84 -4.23 -27.42
N SER A 9 -2.08 -3.75 -27.58
CA SER A 9 -2.82 -2.99 -26.56
C SER A 9 -3.02 -3.82 -25.28
N VAL A 10 -3.42 -5.08 -25.42
CA VAL A 10 -3.58 -6.02 -24.30
C VAL A 10 -2.26 -6.25 -23.56
N ARG A 11 -1.16 -6.42 -24.31
CA ARG A 11 0.19 -6.57 -23.73
C ARG A 11 0.63 -5.32 -22.98
N SER A 12 0.38 -4.12 -23.52
CA SER A 12 0.71 -2.87 -22.82
C SER A 12 -0.09 -2.72 -21.53
N LEU A 13 -1.39 -3.03 -21.54
CA LEU A 13 -2.25 -2.94 -20.35
C LEU A 13 -1.80 -3.92 -19.25
N TYR A 14 -1.49 -5.16 -19.62
CA TYR A 14 -0.96 -6.14 -18.69
C TYR A 14 0.40 -5.73 -18.10
N ARG A 15 1.28 -5.12 -18.91
CA ARG A 15 2.57 -4.60 -18.43
C ARG A 15 2.40 -3.42 -17.49
N THR A 16 1.46 -2.50 -17.76
CA THR A 16 1.15 -1.39 -16.84
C THR A 16 0.59 -1.91 -15.53
N PHE A 17 -0.33 -2.87 -15.57
CA PHE A 17 -0.86 -3.53 -14.37
C PHE A 17 0.26 -4.14 -13.50
N ASN A 18 1.12 -4.95 -14.09
CA ASN A 18 2.24 -5.56 -13.36
C ASN A 18 3.22 -4.53 -12.80
N ARG A 19 3.46 -3.43 -13.53
CA ARG A 19 4.32 -2.35 -13.03
C ARG A 19 3.69 -1.65 -11.82
N GLU A 20 2.38 -1.36 -11.84
CA GLU A 20 1.70 -0.75 -10.70
C GLU A 20 1.66 -1.70 -9.49
N LEU A 21 1.46 -3.00 -9.70
CA LEU A 21 1.61 -4.00 -8.64
C LEU A 21 3.00 -3.98 -8.01
N ILE A 22 4.05 -3.98 -8.84
CA ILE A 22 5.44 -3.97 -8.35
C ILE A 22 5.73 -2.70 -7.54
N LYS A 23 5.22 -1.54 -7.97
CA LYS A 23 5.38 -0.27 -7.24
C LYS A 23 4.73 -0.29 -5.85
N GLY A 24 3.71 -1.10 -5.64
CA GLY A 24 3.03 -1.24 -4.34
C GLY A 24 3.74 -2.19 -3.35
N ILE A 25 4.79 -2.90 -3.77
CA ILE A 25 5.47 -3.87 -2.90
C ILE A 25 6.45 -3.15 -1.97
N LEU A 26 6.25 -3.26 -0.67
CA LEU A 26 7.09 -2.62 0.38
C LEU A 26 8.53 -3.13 0.41
N LYS A 27 8.78 -4.40 0.05
CA LYS A 27 10.12 -5.01 0.09
C LYS A 27 10.44 -5.68 -1.25
N PRO A 28 11.58 -5.36 -1.90
CA PRO A 28 11.94 -5.95 -3.17
C PRO A 28 12.09 -7.48 -3.01
N ARG A 29 11.45 -8.24 -3.90
CA ARG A 29 11.53 -9.71 -3.94
C ARG A 29 12.42 -10.19 -5.08
N PRO A 30 13.12 -11.33 -4.92
CA PRO A 30 13.87 -11.96 -6.01
C PRO A 30 12.98 -12.23 -7.23
N VAL A 31 13.54 -12.12 -8.44
CA VAL A 31 12.81 -12.35 -9.70
C VAL A 31 12.18 -13.76 -9.75
N ALA A 32 12.86 -14.77 -9.23
CA ALA A 32 12.39 -16.15 -9.23
C ALA A 32 11.06 -16.32 -8.47
N VAL A 33 10.95 -15.66 -7.31
CA VAL A 33 9.73 -15.68 -6.48
C VAL A 33 8.61 -14.89 -7.17
N ARG A 34 8.91 -13.75 -7.78
CA ARG A 34 7.92 -12.92 -8.50
C ARG A 34 7.25 -13.63 -9.68
N ARG A 35 7.95 -14.57 -10.33
CA ARG A 35 7.37 -15.36 -11.43
C ARG A 35 6.28 -16.33 -10.97
N GLN A 36 6.24 -16.64 -9.68
CA GLN A 36 5.30 -17.58 -9.07
C GLN A 36 4.09 -16.86 -8.44
N ASP A 37 3.98 -15.54 -8.60
CA ASP A 37 2.86 -14.79 -8.04
C ASP A 37 1.53 -15.27 -8.66
N ALA A 38 0.58 -15.64 -7.79
CA ALA A 38 -0.70 -16.20 -8.19
C ALA A 38 -1.56 -15.21 -9.01
N LEU A 39 -1.53 -13.92 -8.66
CA LEU A 39 -2.36 -12.91 -9.32
C LEU A 39 -1.96 -12.63 -10.78
N PRO A 40 -0.70 -12.28 -11.11
CA PRO A 40 -0.29 -12.08 -12.51
C PRO A 40 -0.51 -13.33 -13.37
N THR A 41 -0.36 -14.52 -12.78
CA THR A 41 -0.59 -15.82 -13.45
C THR A 41 -2.07 -16.04 -13.73
N TYR A 42 -2.94 -15.82 -12.74
CA TYR A 42 -4.40 -15.90 -12.87
C TYR A 42 -4.92 -14.94 -13.93
N VAL A 43 -4.53 -13.66 -13.86
CA VAL A 43 -4.93 -12.62 -14.82
C VAL A 43 -4.49 -13.00 -16.24
N ARG A 44 -3.26 -13.49 -16.39
CA ARG A 44 -2.75 -13.96 -17.70
C ARG A 44 -3.55 -15.12 -18.26
N ARG A 45 -3.94 -16.08 -17.42
CA ARG A 45 -4.80 -17.22 -17.82
C ARG A 45 -6.18 -16.74 -18.25
N MET A 46 -6.80 -15.88 -17.45
CA MET A 46 -8.11 -15.26 -17.74
C MET A 46 -8.12 -14.57 -19.10
N LEU A 47 -7.09 -13.78 -19.42
CA LEU A 47 -6.93 -13.09 -20.70
C LEU A 47 -6.70 -14.00 -21.91
N ARG A 48 -6.25 -15.24 -21.68
CA ARG A 48 -5.95 -16.23 -22.72
C ARG A 48 -7.17 -17.09 -23.05
N ASP A 49 -7.90 -17.51 -22.02
CA ASP A 49 -8.92 -18.56 -22.12
C ASP A 49 -10.35 -18.02 -22.36
N GLU A 50 -10.57 -16.70 -22.19
CA GLU A 50 -11.90 -16.08 -22.37
C GLU A 50 -12.34 -15.89 -23.84
N SER A 51 -13.66 -15.96 -24.05
CA SER A 51 -14.31 -15.61 -25.33
C SER A 51 -14.14 -14.13 -25.67
N ALA A 52 -14.34 -13.74 -26.93
CA ALA A 52 -14.11 -12.38 -27.40
C ALA A 52 -14.94 -11.30 -26.65
N GLU A 53 -16.20 -11.58 -26.34
CA GLU A 53 -17.09 -10.68 -25.61
C GLU A 53 -16.70 -10.57 -24.12
N ALA A 54 -16.42 -11.70 -23.48
CA ALA A 54 -15.95 -11.75 -22.10
C ALA A 54 -14.61 -11.00 -21.94
N LYS A 55 -13.73 -11.14 -22.93
CA LYS A 55 -12.42 -10.50 -22.99
C LYS A 55 -12.51 -8.98 -23.01
N ALA A 56 -13.46 -8.39 -23.73
CA ALA A 56 -13.65 -6.94 -23.74
C ALA A 56 -14.01 -6.41 -22.33
N SER A 57 -14.97 -7.06 -21.67
CA SER A 57 -15.38 -6.74 -20.30
C SER A 57 -14.22 -6.92 -19.30
N SER A 58 -13.44 -7.98 -19.47
CA SER A 58 -12.25 -8.27 -18.68
C SER A 58 -11.12 -7.26 -18.84
N LEU A 59 -10.90 -6.76 -20.04
CA LEU A 59 -9.93 -5.69 -20.30
C LEU A 59 -10.34 -4.39 -19.60
N GLN A 60 -11.64 -4.06 -19.63
CA GLN A 60 -12.17 -2.92 -18.90
C GLN A 60 -11.98 -3.09 -17.38
N ARG A 61 -12.28 -4.27 -16.83
CA ARG A 61 -12.02 -4.58 -15.41
C ARG A 61 -10.54 -4.42 -15.05
N LEU A 62 -9.64 -4.95 -15.88
CA LEU A 62 -8.20 -4.84 -15.65
C LEU A 62 -7.74 -3.38 -15.66
N ASN A 63 -8.28 -2.55 -16.55
CA ASN A 63 -8.00 -1.12 -16.59
C ASN A 63 -8.46 -0.43 -15.30
N ASN A 64 -9.69 -0.69 -14.87
CA ASN A 64 -10.25 -0.13 -13.63
C ASN A 64 -9.42 -0.52 -12.40
N ILE A 65 -9.01 -1.78 -12.30
CA ILE A 65 -8.16 -2.27 -11.21
C ILE A 65 -6.79 -1.59 -11.26
N THR A 66 -6.20 -1.46 -12.45
CA THR A 66 -4.91 -0.77 -12.63
C THR A 66 -4.99 0.68 -12.15
N LEU A 67 -6.08 1.38 -12.50
CA LEU A 67 -6.34 2.74 -12.04
C LEU A 67 -6.52 2.81 -10.52
N LEU A 68 -7.27 1.87 -9.94
CA LEU A 68 -7.47 1.79 -8.49
C LEU A 68 -6.15 1.63 -7.75
N ILE A 69 -5.29 0.68 -8.15
CA ILE A 69 -3.98 0.43 -7.53
C ILE A 69 -3.09 1.67 -7.61
N ARG A 70 -3.11 2.38 -8.75
CA ARG A 70 -2.37 3.63 -8.88
C ARG A 70 -2.88 4.69 -7.91
N ASN A 71 -4.20 4.83 -7.81
CA ASN A 71 -4.85 5.83 -6.97
C ASN A 71 -4.64 5.55 -5.48
N THR A 72 -4.66 4.29 -5.03
CA THR A 72 -4.39 3.96 -3.63
C THR A 72 -2.98 4.33 -3.21
N ARG A 73 -1.97 4.11 -4.07
CA ARG A 73 -0.59 4.55 -3.81
C ARG A 73 -0.49 6.07 -3.73
N VAL A 74 -1.04 6.79 -4.71
CA VAL A 74 -1.01 8.27 -4.74
C VAL A 74 -1.75 8.85 -3.53
N HIS A 75 -2.88 8.26 -3.14
CA HIS A 75 -3.61 8.63 -1.94
C HIS A 75 -2.77 8.47 -0.67
N GLY A 76 -2.05 7.35 -0.53
CA GLY A 76 -1.10 7.15 0.57
C GLY A 76 0.02 8.20 0.60
N GLU A 77 0.57 8.55 -0.57
CA GLU A 77 1.60 9.60 -0.69
C GLU A 77 1.07 10.98 -0.31
N LEU A 78 -0.16 11.32 -0.72
CA LEU A 78 -0.80 12.59 -0.36
C LEU A 78 -1.09 12.67 1.14
N LEU A 79 -1.56 11.58 1.73
CA LEU A 79 -1.80 11.52 3.18
C LEU A 79 -0.51 11.68 3.97
N ALA A 80 0.56 10.99 3.57
CA ALA A 80 1.86 11.13 4.23
C ALA A 80 2.41 12.56 4.16
N ARG A 81 2.14 13.29 3.06
CA ARG A 81 2.65 14.66 2.86
C ARG A 81 1.83 15.71 3.61
N TYR A 82 0.50 15.64 3.53
CA TYR A 82 -0.38 16.71 4.01
C TYR A 82 -1.01 16.40 5.36
N ASN A 83 -0.99 15.15 5.81
CA ASN A 83 -1.51 14.74 7.11
C ASN A 83 -0.39 14.11 7.97
N PRO A 84 0.42 14.91 8.68
CA PRO A 84 1.47 14.41 9.57
C PRO A 84 0.92 13.69 10.82
N VAL A 85 -0.40 13.64 10.96
CA VAL A 85 -1.14 12.95 12.01
C VAL A 85 -1.67 11.60 11.50
N TYR A 86 -1.53 11.33 10.20
CA TYR A 86 -1.95 10.07 9.58
C TYR A 86 -1.10 8.90 10.09
N GLY A 87 -1.76 7.87 10.61
CA GLY A 87 -1.11 6.66 11.15
C GLY A 87 -0.59 6.78 12.59
N LYS A 88 -0.82 7.91 13.27
CA LYS A 88 -0.46 8.09 14.69
C LYS A 88 -1.51 7.49 15.62
N SER A 89 -1.08 6.97 16.76
CA SER A 89 -1.98 6.55 17.85
C SER A 89 -2.70 7.75 18.45
N GLU A 90 -3.85 7.57 19.09
CA GLU A 90 -4.65 8.70 19.59
C GLU A 90 -3.85 9.60 20.55
N GLN A 91 -3.02 8.99 21.41
CA GLN A 91 -2.11 9.70 22.32
C GLN A 91 -1.12 10.59 21.57
N GLU A 92 -0.51 10.06 20.50
CA GLU A 92 0.43 10.81 19.65
C GLU A 92 -0.26 11.92 18.85
N ARG A 93 -1.54 11.74 18.49
CA ARG A 93 -2.35 12.78 17.82
C ARG A 93 -2.65 13.94 18.75
N ILE A 94 -3.00 13.65 20.01
CA ILE A 94 -3.23 14.66 21.05
C ILE A 94 -1.93 15.44 21.31
N ARG A 95 -0.80 14.75 21.50
CA ARG A 95 0.54 15.36 21.65
C ARG A 95 0.91 16.25 20.46
N ALA A 96 0.74 15.76 19.23
CA ALA A 96 1.04 16.54 18.03
C ALA A 96 0.15 17.79 17.88
N THR A 97 -1.07 17.76 18.42
CA THR A 97 -2.00 18.90 18.38
C THR A 97 -1.71 19.90 19.48
N ALA A 98 -1.38 19.44 20.69
CA ALA A 98 -0.94 20.30 21.78
C ALA A 98 0.36 21.05 21.43
N ASN A 99 1.34 20.35 20.83
CA ASN A 99 2.59 20.99 20.39
C ASN A 99 2.37 22.06 19.31
N ARG A 100 1.31 21.97 18.50
CA ARG A 100 0.97 23.02 17.51
C ARG A 100 0.59 24.34 18.17
N VAL A 101 0.06 24.30 19.40
CA VAL A 101 -0.34 25.48 20.16
C VAL A 101 0.67 25.82 21.28
N GLY A 102 1.84 25.15 21.30
CA GLY A 102 2.86 25.36 22.33
C GLY A 102 2.50 24.79 23.70
N LEU A 103 1.58 23.82 23.76
CA LEU A 103 1.20 23.12 24.99
C LEU A 103 1.87 21.74 25.03
N GLU A 104 2.37 21.34 26.19
CA GLU A 104 2.81 19.97 26.47
C GLU A 104 1.65 19.15 27.04
N VAL A 105 1.46 17.93 26.53
CA VAL A 105 0.42 17.02 27.04
C VAL A 105 0.93 16.33 28.29
N PRO A 106 0.24 16.45 29.44
CA PRO A 106 0.61 15.73 30.65
C PRO A 106 0.55 14.22 30.43
N ASP A 107 1.46 13.48 31.06
CA ASP A 107 1.37 12.03 31.08
C ASP A 107 0.13 11.59 31.86
N LEU A 108 -0.59 10.61 31.29
CA LEU A 108 -1.73 10.00 31.97
C LEU A 108 -1.21 9.13 33.12
N TYR A 109 -1.95 9.08 34.23
CA TYR A 109 -1.54 8.40 35.47
C TYR A 109 -1.05 6.96 35.26
N GLU A 110 -1.66 6.21 34.33
CA GLU A 110 -1.30 4.82 34.00
C GLU A 110 0.04 4.69 33.25
N ASP A 111 0.48 5.72 32.52
CA ASP A 111 1.75 5.72 31.79
C ASP A 111 2.92 6.14 32.69
N ALA A 112 2.63 6.96 33.71
CA ALA A 112 3.61 7.37 34.72
C ALA A 112 4.04 6.21 35.64
N GLU A 113 3.11 5.32 36.00
CA GLU A 113 3.42 4.13 36.82
C GLU A 113 4.34 3.13 36.09
N LYS A 114 4.12 2.91 34.79
CA LYS A 114 4.98 2.01 33.98
C LYS A 114 6.40 2.53 33.80
N GLN A 115 6.57 3.84 33.64
CA GLN A 115 7.90 4.46 33.54
C GLN A 115 8.66 4.38 34.87
N VAL A 116 7.95 4.46 35.99
CA VAL A 116 8.53 4.28 37.32
C VAL A 116 8.96 2.82 37.52
N GLU A 117 8.13 1.83 37.15
CA GLU A 117 8.51 0.42 37.23
C GLU A 117 9.69 0.04 36.32
N GLU A 118 9.72 0.49 35.06
CA GLU A 118 10.84 0.22 34.14
C GLU A 118 12.15 0.87 34.61
N GLY A 119 12.08 2.09 35.15
CA GLY A 119 13.26 2.78 35.71
C GLY A 119 13.76 2.17 37.02
N ILE A 120 12.89 1.51 37.79
CA ILE A 120 13.26 0.72 38.96
C ILE A 120 14.00 -0.55 38.50
N ASP A 121 13.48 -1.29 37.52
CA ASP A 121 14.09 -2.52 37.01
C ASP A 121 15.47 -2.31 36.36
N GLU A 122 15.69 -1.21 35.64
CA GLU A 122 17.02 -0.87 35.10
C GLU A 122 18.05 -0.56 36.19
N LYS A 123 17.61 0.03 37.31
CA LYS A 123 18.49 0.42 38.43
C LYS A 123 19.00 -0.78 39.23
N TYR A 124 18.32 -1.93 39.17
CA TYR A 124 18.70 -3.16 39.88
C TYR A 124 19.31 -4.23 38.97
N ARG A 125 19.61 -3.89 37.70
CA ARG A 125 20.17 -4.81 36.70
C ARG A 125 21.71 -4.76 36.56
N SER A 126 22.40 -3.95 37.36
CA SER A 126 23.86 -3.88 37.46
C SER A 126 24.40 -4.66 38.66
#